data_AF-A0ABD4PIQ7-F1
#
_entry.id   AF-A0ABD4PIQ7-F1
#
_cell.length_a   1.000
_cell.length_b   1.000
_cell.length_c   1.000
_cell.angle_alpha   90.00
_cell.angle_beta   90.00
_cell.angle_gamma   90.00
#
_symmetry.space_group_name_H-M   'P 1'
#
loop_
_entity.id
_entity.type
_entity.pdbx_description
1 polymer ?
#
loop_
_entity_poly.entity_id
_entity_poly.type
_entity_poly.pdbx_seq_one_letter_code
_entity_poly.pdbx_strand_id
1 'polypeptide(L)'
;ADRIAMINPENGNTTPLFVAQGNQLFMNDVFLKRLFAVSITSSGNPPTFSLTPEGRLTARNADISGHISANSGTLNNVTINQNCRILGKLSANQIEGDIVKTVGKAFPRDSRAPERWPSGTITVRIYDDQPFDRQIVIPAVAFSGAKHEREHNDIYSSCRLMVKCNGRVLFER
;
A
#
# COMPACT_ATOMS: atom_id res chain seq x y z
N ALA A 1 -32.01 -43.64 10.25
CA ALA A 1 -31.35 -42.41 10.74
C ALA A 1 -31.78 -42.26 12.18
N ASP A 2 -30.83 -42.32 13.11
CA ASP A 2 -31.12 -42.24 14.53
C ASP A 2 -31.20 -40.77 14.94
N ARG A 3 -32.18 -40.42 15.78
CA ARG A 3 -32.45 -39.04 16.19
C ARG A 3 -32.40 -38.96 17.71
N ILE A 4 -31.65 -38.00 18.24
CA ILE A 4 -31.79 -37.58 19.64
C ILE A 4 -32.68 -36.34 19.61
N ALA A 5 -33.80 -36.36 20.32
CA ALA A 5 -34.81 -35.30 20.30
C ALA A 5 -35.25 -34.91 21.71
N MET A 6 -35.59 -33.63 21.90
CA MET A 6 -36.28 -33.17 23.10
C MET A 6 -37.77 -33.46 22.93
N ILE A 7 -38.39 -34.10 23.93
CA ILE A 7 -39.82 -34.38 23.96
C ILE A 7 -40.48 -33.35 24.88
N ASN A 8 -41.47 -32.63 24.37
CA ASN A 8 -42.30 -31.77 25.22
C ASN A 8 -43.27 -32.66 26.01
N PRO A 9 -43.21 -32.67 27.36
CA PRO A 9 -44.06 -33.53 28.18
C PRO A 9 -45.54 -33.15 28.16
N GLU A 10 -45.89 -31.90 27.81
CA GLU A 10 -47.28 -31.41 27.83
C GLU A 10 -48.07 -31.82 26.57
N ASN A 11 -47.41 -31.92 25.42
CA ASN A 11 -48.08 -32.19 24.13
C ASN A 11 -47.45 -33.33 23.30
N GLY A 12 -46.35 -33.94 23.75
CA GLY A 12 -45.68 -35.05 23.07
C GLY A 12 -44.91 -34.65 21.81
N ASN A 13 -44.81 -33.36 21.47
CA ASN A 13 -44.07 -32.91 20.31
C ASN A 13 -42.57 -33.16 20.49
N THR A 14 -41.92 -33.58 19.39
CA THR A 14 -40.49 -33.88 19.37
C THR A 14 -39.71 -32.87 18.54
N THR A 15 -38.65 -32.31 19.11
CA THR A 15 -37.71 -31.43 18.40
C THR A 15 -36.37 -32.17 18.27
N PRO A 16 -35.96 -32.59 17.06
CA PRO A 16 -34.68 -33.27 16.88
C PRO A 16 -33.52 -32.31 17.18
N LEU A 17 -32.60 -32.74 18.03
CA LEU A 17 -31.38 -32.02 18.38
C LEU A 17 -30.24 -32.38 17.42
N PHE A 18 -30.07 -33.69 17.14
CA PHE A 18 -29.08 -34.19 16.18
C PHE A 18 -29.61 -35.39 15.41
N VAL A 19 -29.19 -35.55 14.15
CA VAL A 19 -29.55 -36.69 13.29
C VAL A 19 -28.29 -37.44 12.87
N ALA A 20 -28.20 -38.73 13.20
CA ALA A 20 -27.12 -39.61 12.76
C ALA A 20 -27.56 -40.45 11.55
N GLN A 21 -26.86 -40.32 10.43
CA GLN A 21 -27.13 -41.07 9.21
C GLN A 21 -25.85 -41.27 8.40
N GLY A 22 -25.58 -42.51 7.99
CA GLY A 22 -24.48 -42.81 7.06
C GLY A 22 -23.11 -42.34 7.55
N ASN A 23 -22.76 -42.64 8.81
CA ASN A 23 -21.52 -42.19 9.47
C ASN A 23 -21.37 -40.66 9.61
N GLN A 24 -22.45 -39.90 9.42
CA GLN A 24 -22.48 -38.44 9.58
C GLN A 24 -23.46 -38.02 10.68
N LEU A 25 -23.13 -36.92 11.36
CA LEU A 25 -24.00 -36.24 12.31
C LEU A 25 -24.42 -34.89 11.72
N PHE A 26 -25.73 -34.68 11.54
CA PHE A 26 -26.30 -33.45 11.00
C PHE A 26 -26.82 -32.56 12.13
N MET A 27 -26.50 -31.27 12.04
CA MET A 27 -26.88 -30.24 13.01
C MET A 27 -27.17 -28.95 12.23
N ASN A 28 -28.28 -28.26 12.53
CA ASN A 28 -28.62 -27.03 11.82
C ASN A 28 -27.73 -25.87 12.26
N ASP A 29 -27.74 -25.56 13.57
CA ASP A 29 -26.93 -24.51 14.19
C ASP A 29 -26.25 -25.05 15.44
N VAL A 30 -24.99 -24.67 15.65
CA VAL A 30 -24.15 -25.20 16.73
C VAL A 30 -23.35 -24.07 17.37
N PHE A 31 -23.49 -23.92 18.69
CA PHE A 31 -22.65 -23.05 19.51
C PHE A 31 -21.66 -23.90 20.32
N LEU A 32 -20.37 -23.78 20.02
CA LEU A 32 -19.30 -24.51 20.72
C LEU A 32 -18.38 -23.55 21.43
N LYS A 33 -18.01 -23.90 22.67
CA LYS A 33 -16.93 -23.19 23.38
C LYS A 33 -15.57 -23.42 22.70
N ARG A 34 -15.31 -24.64 22.23
CA ARG A 34 -14.09 -25.06 21.50
C ARG A 34 -14.43 -26.20 20.55
N LEU A 35 -13.79 -26.21 19.38
CA LEU A 35 -13.80 -27.34 18.44
C LEU A 35 -12.40 -27.95 18.40
N PHE A 36 -12.30 -29.24 18.70
CA PHE A 36 -11.08 -30.03 18.49
C PHE A 36 -11.32 -30.98 17.34
N ALA A 37 -10.62 -30.77 16.23
CA ALA A 37 -10.78 -31.55 15.02
C ALA A 37 -9.41 -31.85 14.41
N VAL A 38 -9.26 -33.06 13.87
CA VAL A 38 -8.06 -33.46 13.11
C VAL A 38 -8.03 -32.75 11.75
N SER A 39 -9.21 -32.53 11.16
CA SER A 39 -9.39 -31.78 9.92
C SER A 39 -10.77 -31.12 9.89
N ILE A 40 -10.88 -30.00 9.18
CA ILE A 40 -12.16 -29.34 8.89
C ILE A 40 -12.20 -29.09 7.38
N THR A 41 -13.23 -29.56 6.68
CA THR A 41 -13.33 -29.45 5.22
C THR A 41 -14.74 -29.01 4.85
N SER A 42 -14.87 -27.96 4.03
CA SER A 42 -16.17 -27.56 3.50
C SER A 42 -16.64 -28.54 2.41
N SER A 43 -17.96 -28.64 2.24
CA SER A 43 -18.60 -29.64 1.35
C SER A 43 -18.39 -29.42 -0.15
N GLY A 44 -17.78 -28.30 -0.56
CA GLY A 44 -17.54 -28.00 -1.98
C GLY A 44 -16.49 -28.93 -2.60
N ASN A 45 -16.55 -29.14 -3.92
CA ASN A 45 -15.53 -29.86 -4.67
C ASN A 45 -14.94 -28.99 -5.81
N PRO A 46 -13.70 -28.49 -5.69
CA PRO A 46 -12.81 -28.70 -4.55
C PRO A 46 -13.23 -27.83 -3.34
N PRO A 47 -12.79 -28.15 -2.10
CA PRO A 47 -13.22 -27.44 -0.90
C PRO A 47 -12.94 -25.92 -0.98
N THR A 48 -13.91 -25.11 -0.58
CA THR A 48 -13.75 -23.65 -0.46
C THR A 48 -12.90 -23.28 0.76
N PHE A 49 -12.92 -24.13 1.80
CA PHE A 49 -12.19 -24.02 3.04
C PHE A 49 -11.71 -25.42 3.48
N SER A 50 -10.44 -25.54 3.86
CA SER A 50 -9.93 -26.76 4.50
C SER A 50 -8.81 -26.47 5.49
N LEU A 51 -8.85 -27.11 6.66
CA LEU A 51 -7.76 -27.22 7.62
C LEU A 51 -7.34 -28.70 7.69
N THR A 52 -6.09 -28.98 7.37
CA THR A 52 -5.54 -30.34 7.39
C THR A 52 -4.75 -30.62 8.68
N PRO A 53 -4.47 -31.89 9.01
CA PRO A 53 -3.72 -32.25 10.23
C PRO A 53 -2.33 -31.64 10.32
N GLU A 54 -1.67 -31.43 9.17
CA GLU A 54 -0.35 -30.79 9.08
C GLU A 54 -0.41 -29.25 9.22
N GLY A 55 -1.59 -28.69 9.51
CA GLY A 55 -1.77 -27.26 9.76
C GLY A 55 -1.95 -26.41 8.50
N ARG A 56 -2.16 -27.03 7.33
CA ARG A 56 -2.42 -26.29 6.09
C ARG A 56 -3.84 -25.77 6.08
N LEU A 57 -3.97 -24.44 6.11
CA LEU A 57 -5.21 -23.73 5.85
C LEU A 57 -5.31 -23.39 4.36
N THR A 58 -6.39 -23.80 3.72
CA THR A 58 -6.75 -23.38 2.35
C THR A 58 -8.09 -22.65 2.39
N ALA A 59 -8.15 -21.45 1.82
CA ALA A 59 -9.38 -20.68 1.66
C ALA A 59 -9.37 -19.98 0.29
N ARG A 60 -10.45 -20.12 -0.48
CA ARG A 60 -10.52 -19.64 -1.87
C ARG A 60 -11.10 -18.25 -2.08
N ASN A 61 -11.93 -17.81 -1.14
CA ASN A 61 -12.60 -16.51 -1.18
C ASN A 61 -12.58 -15.91 0.23
N ALA A 62 -11.39 -15.82 0.81
CA ALA A 62 -11.21 -15.29 2.15
C ALA A 62 -11.29 -13.76 2.12
N ASP A 63 -12.17 -13.20 2.94
CA ASP A 63 -12.17 -11.78 3.30
C ASP A 63 -11.60 -11.64 4.71
N ILE A 64 -10.45 -10.97 4.83
CA ILE A 64 -9.71 -10.81 6.08
C ILE A 64 -9.59 -9.31 6.36
N SER A 65 -10.43 -8.81 7.25
CA SER A 65 -10.41 -7.40 7.69
C SER A 65 -9.39 -7.12 8.80
N GLY A 66 -8.81 -8.18 9.37
CA GLY A 66 -7.86 -8.11 10.47
C GLY A 66 -6.39 -8.05 10.04
N HIS A 67 -5.51 -8.07 11.04
CA HIS A 67 -4.07 -8.14 10.82
C HIS A 67 -3.63 -9.57 10.45
N ILE A 68 -2.73 -9.68 9.48
CA ILE A 68 -2.05 -10.93 9.12
C ILE A 68 -0.56 -10.78 9.47
N SER A 69 -0.06 -11.66 10.34
CA SER A 69 1.37 -11.76 10.66
C SER A 69 1.94 -13.03 10.05
N ALA A 70 2.98 -12.90 9.23
CA ALA A 70 3.64 -14.01 8.55
C ALA A 70 5.15 -13.76 8.48
N ASN A 71 5.94 -14.80 8.73
CA ASN A 71 7.40 -14.75 8.58
C ASN A 71 7.86 -14.95 7.13
N SER A 72 7.00 -15.56 6.31
CA SER A 72 7.26 -15.87 4.90
C SER A 72 5.95 -16.06 4.16
N GLY A 73 5.96 -15.86 2.85
CA GLY A 73 4.82 -16.13 2.00
C GLY A 73 5.11 -15.77 0.54
N THR A 74 4.22 -16.18 -0.35
CA THR A 74 4.21 -15.76 -1.75
C THR A 74 2.80 -15.32 -2.08
N LEU A 75 2.68 -14.17 -2.71
CA LEU A 75 1.41 -13.59 -3.11
C LEU A 75 1.46 -13.31 -4.60
N ASN A 76 0.38 -13.66 -5.30
CA ASN A 76 0.23 -13.38 -6.73
C ASN A 76 -0.97 -12.46 -6.93
N ASN A 77 -0.89 -11.55 -7.90
CA ASN A 77 -1.97 -10.64 -8.27
C ASN A 77 -2.49 -9.80 -7.09
N VAL A 78 -1.56 -9.17 -6.36
CA VAL A 78 -1.90 -8.35 -5.20
C VAL A 78 -2.20 -6.92 -5.63
N THR A 79 -3.39 -6.44 -5.29
CA THR A 79 -3.73 -5.02 -5.36
C THR A 79 -3.60 -4.39 -3.97
N ILE A 80 -2.82 -3.31 -3.87
CA ILE A 80 -2.70 -2.52 -2.64
C ILE A 80 -3.47 -1.22 -2.85
N ASN A 81 -4.68 -1.14 -2.26
CA ASN A 81 -5.56 0.02 -2.44
C ASN A 81 -5.06 1.30 -1.74
N GLN A 82 -4.16 1.14 -0.76
CA GLN A 82 -3.63 2.25 0.03
C GLN A 82 -2.10 2.16 0.12
N ASN A 83 -1.53 2.34 1.30
CA ASN A 83 -0.10 2.43 1.51
C ASN A 83 0.52 1.04 1.69
N CYS A 84 1.68 0.83 1.07
CA CYS A 84 2.58 -0.28 1.37
C CYS A 84 3.82 0.27 2.08
N ARG A 85 4.15 -0.27 3.26
CA ARG A 85 5.39 0.10 3.97
C ARG A 85 6.34 -1.09 3.99
N ILE A 86 7.46 -0.95 3.29
CA ILE A 86 8.54 -1.94 3.25
C ILE A 86 9.70 -1.42 4.10
N LEU A 87 9.95 -2.05 5.24
CA LEU A 87 11.08 -1.70 6.11
C LEU A 87 12.40 -2.33 5.64
N GLY A 88 12.31 -3.41 4.86
CA GLY A 88 13.45 -4.12 4.28
C GLY A 88 13.75 -3.69 2.85
N LYS A 89 14.27 -4.63 2.05
CA LYS A 89 14.58 -4.42 0.63
C LYS A 89 13.40 -4.86 -0.25
N LEU A 90 13.10 -4.07 -1.28
CA LEU A 90 12.22 -4.44 -2.38
C LEU A 90 13.08 -4.79 -3.61
N SER A 91 12.93 -6.00 -4.13
CA SER A 91 13.52 -6.43 -5.40
C SER A 91 12.42 -6.58 -6.43
N ALA A 92 12.53 -5.90 -7.56
CA ALA A 92 11.57 -5.97 -8.65
C ALA A 92 12.29 -5.98 -9.99
N ASN A 93 11.94 -6.91 -10.86
CA ASN A 93 12.55 -7.04 -12.19
C ASN A 93 11.85 -6.16 -13.24
N GLN A 94 10.55 -5.92 -13.06
CA GLN A 94 9.73 -5.11 -13.95
C GLN A 94 8.82 -4.22 -13.11
N ILE A 95 8.79 -2.94 -13.45
CA ILE A 95 7.92 -1.94 -12.84
C ILE A 95 7.27 -1.18 -13.99
N GLU A 96 5.94 -1.18 -14.01
CA GLU A 96 5.17 -0.36 -14.95
C GLU A 96 4.83 0.97 -14.26
N GLY A 97 5.39 2.06 -14.77
CA GLY A 97 5.30 3.40 -14.19
C GLY A 97 6.62 3.90 -13.59
N ASP A 98 6.57 5.10 -12.99
CA ASP A 98 7.76 5.77 -12.49
C ASP A 98 7.99 5.50 -10.99
N ILE A 99 9.26 5.26 -10.61
CA ILE A 99 9.69 5.35 -9.22
C ILE A 99 10.34 6.72 -9.02
N VAL A 100 9.61 7.64 -8.42
CA VAL A 100 10.09 9.01 -8.16
C VAL A 100 10.29 9.28 -6.69
N LYS A 101 11.38 9.98 -6.36
CA LYS A 101 11.53 10.68 -5.10
C LYS A 101 11.46 12.18 -5.38
N THR A 102 10.33 12.79 -5.09
CA THR A 102 10.12 14.23 -5.33
C THR A 102 10.67 15.07 -4.18
N VAL A 103 11.31 16.19 -4.52
CA VAL A 103 11.75 17.21 -3.54
C VAL A 103 11.23 18.55 -4.01
N GLY A 104 10.26 19.12 -3.28
CA GLY A 104 9.78 20.48 -3.50
C GLY A 104 10.51 21.46 -2.59
N LYS A 105 11.19 22.46 -3.17
CA LYS A 105 11.78 23.59 -2.43
C LYS A 105 11.42 24.89 -3.12
N ALA A 106 10.94 25.87 -2.35
CA ALA A 106 10.78 27.23 -2.84
C ALA A 106 12.15 27.87 -3.11
N PHE A 107 12.26 28.67 -4.17
CA PHE A 107 13.47 29.47 -4.39
C PHE A 107 13.68 30.45 -3.22
N PRO A 108 14.93 30.60 -2.72
CA PRO A 108 15.25 31.64 -1.76
C PRO A 108 14.87 33.01 -2.33
N ARG A 109 14.57 33.96 -1.44
CA ARG A 109 14.25 35.34 -1.79
C ARG A 109 15.32 36.26 -1.23
N ASP A 110 15.72 37.28 -1.98
CA ASP A 110 16.68 38.27 -1.46
C ASP A 110 16.02 39.09 -0.34
N SER A 111 16.57 39.02 0.87
CA SER A 111 16.05 39.73 2.04
C SER A 111 16.27 41.24 1.99
N ARG A 112 17.18 41.71 1.12
CA ARG A 112 17.53 43.14 0.96
C ARG A 112 16.72 43.81 -0.14
N ALA A 113 16.04 43.03 -0.98
CA ALA A 113 15.16 43.54 -2.01
C ALA A 113 13.84 44.02 -1.37
N PRO A 114 13.36 45.24 -1.70
CA PRO A 114 12.09 45.76 -1.18
C PRO A 114 10.91 44.82 -1.38
N GLU A 115 10.88 44.08 -2.50
CA GLU A 115 9.82 43.14 -2.85
C GLU A 115 10.21 41.66 -2.70
N ARG A 116 11.34 41.36 -2.04
CA ARG A 116 11.83 39.99 -1.78
C ARG A 116 11.84 39.10 -3.03
N TRP A 117 12.46 39.57 -4.11
CA TRP A 117 12.51 38.83 -5.38
C TRP A 117 13.19 37.46 -5.22
N PRO A 118 12.74 36.41 -5.94
CA PRO A 118 13.42 35.11 -5.93
C PRO A 118 14.87 35.24 -6.40
N SER A 119 15.80 34.93 -5.52
CA SER A 119 17.25 35.01 -5.77
C SER A 119 17.97 34.10 -4.79
N GLY A 120 18.77 33.18 -5.33
CA GLY A 120 19.58 32.27 -4.53
C GLY A 120 19.82 30.93 -5.21
N THR A 121 20.36 29.98 -4.45
CA THR A 121 20.70 28.64 -4.93
C THR A 121 19.94 27.59 -4.12
N ILE A 122 19.27 26.67 -4.81
CA ILE A 122 18.76 25.44 -4.19
C ILE A 122 19.78 24.33 -4.47
N THR A 123 20.27 23.70 -3.40
CA THR A 123 21.10 22.49 -3.52
C THR A 123 20.25 21.26 -3.20
N VAL A 124 20.28 20.28 -4.11
CA VAL A 124 19.72 18.94 -3.94
C VAL A 124 20.89 17.96 -3.86
N ARG A 125 20.95 17.17 -2.79
CA ARG A 125 21.98 16.13 -2.63
C ARG A 125 21.39 14.79 -3.05
N ILE A 126 22.03 14.17 -4.03
CA ILE A 126 21.69 12.84 -4.52
C ILE A 126 22.86 11.95 -4.17
N TYR A 127 22.57 10.86 -3.45
CA TYR A 127 23.56 9.83 -3.18
C TYR A 127 23.47 8.79 -4.28
N ASP A 128 24.62 8.47 -4.86
CA ASP A 128 24.72 7.38 -5.82
C ASP A 128 24.96 6.05 -5.11
N ASP A 129 23.96 5.64 -4.33
CA ASP A 129 24.01 4.44 -3.47
C ASP A 129 23.36 3.21 -4.09
N GLN A 130 23.07 3.24 -5.40
CA GLN A 130 22.36 2.17 -6.10
C GLN A 130 23.08 1.84 -7.40
N PRO A 131 23.07 0.57 -7.83
CA PRO A 131 23.81 0.13 -9.02
C PRO A 131 23.15 0.50 -10.35
N PHE A 132 22.06 1.29 -10.33
CA PHE A 132 21.32 1.68 -11.52
C PHE A 132 21.34 3.18 -11.73
N ASP A 133 21.30 3.59 -12.99
CA ASP A 133 21.29 5.00 -13.39
C ASP A 133 20.04 5.72 -12.85
N ARG A 134 20.23 6.92 -12.30
CA ARG A 134 19.13 7.79 -11.89
C ARG A 134 18.93 8.88 -12.91
N GLN A 135 17.69 9.06 -13.36
CA GLN A 135 17.32 10.24 -14.12
C GLN A 135 16.90 11.37 -13.17
N ILE A 136 17.53 12.54 -13.33
CA ILE A 136 17.14 13.75 -12.61
C ILE A 136 16.29 14.59 -13.55
N VAL A 137 15.04 14.84 -13.17
CA VAL A 137 14.14 15.73 -13.91
C VAL A 137 13.98 17.02 -13.13
N ILE A 138 14.36 18.15 -13.75
CA ILE A 138 14.09 19.49 -13.23
C ILE A 138 12.95 20.05 -14.08
N PRO A 139 11.73 20.22 -13.53
CA PRO A 139 10.62 20.79 -14.28
C PRO A 139 10.89 22.25 -14.63
N ALA A 140 10.14 22.78 -15.59
CA ALA A 140 10.26 24.17 -16.03
C ALA A 140 10.13 25.14 -14.84
N VAL A 141 11.06 26.09 -14.74
CA VAL A 141 10.99 27.18 -13.77
C VAL A 141 10.22 28.33 -14.42
N ALA A 142 8.99 28.56 -13.97
CA ALA A 142 8.22 29.72 -14.39
C ALA A 142 8.65 30.95 -13.56
N PHE A 143 8.94 32.05 -14.25
CA PHE A 143 9.27 33.33 -13.65
C PHE A 143 8.42 34.43 -14.27
N SER A 144 7.82 35.27 -13.43
CA SER A 144 7.13 36.49 -13.88
C SER A 144 8.03 37.69 -13.59
N GLY A 145 8.49 38.35 -14.65
CA GLY A 145 9.25 39.59 -14.51
C GLY A 145 8.35 40.77 -14.16
N ALA A 146 8.92 41.78 -13.49
CA ALA A 146 8.27 43.05 -13.23
C ALA A 146 9.15 44.22 -13.76
N LYS A 147 8.48 45.30 -14.17
CA LYS A 147 9.10 46.61 -14.42
C LYS A 147 9.12 47.38 -13.10
N HIS A 148 10.27 47.98 -12.78
CA HIS A 148 10.50 48.79 -11.60
C HIS A 148 10.92 50.19 -12.01
N GLU A 149 10.14 51.20 -11.60
CA GLU A 149 10.43 52.59 -11.90
C GLU A 149 11.31 53.19 -10.80
N ARG A 150 12.49 53.69 -11.18
CA ARG A 150 13.30 54.60 -10.35
C ARG A 150 13.33 55.97 -11.01
N GLU A 151 13.47 57.03 -10.20
CA GLU A 151 13.33 58.45 -10.57
C GLU A 151 13.94 58.88 -11.92
N HIS A 152 14.97 58.20 -12.43
CA HIS A 152 15.63 58.50 -13.70
C HIS A 152 15.92 57.27 -14.59
N ASN A 153 15.51 56.06 -14.20
CA ASN A 153 15.77 54.83 -14.97
C ASN A 153 14.72 53.75 -14.71
N ASP A 154 14.22 53.14 -15.80
CA ASP A 154 13.42 51.91 -15.75
C ASP A 154 14.34 50.69 -15.56
N ILE A 155 14.02 49.83 -14.59
CA ILE A 155 14.74 48.58 -14.33
C ILE A 155 13.79 47.40 -14.58
N TYR A 156 14.22 46.45 -15.39
CA TYR A 156 13.44 45.24 -15.69
C TYR A 156 14.00 44.03 -14.95
N SER A 157 13.09 43.14 -14.54
CA SER A 157 13.48 41.88 -13.92
C SER A 157 14.02 40.90 -14.97
N SER A 158 15.23 40.37 -14.77
CA SER A 158 15.79 39.29 -15.58
C SER A 158 15.81 37.98 -14.79
N CYS A 159 15.46 36.86 -15.44
CA CYS A 159 15.65 35.53 -14.88
C CYS A 159 16.88 34.88 -15.50
N ARG A 160 17.72 34.27 -14.65
CA ARG A 160 18.80 33.37 -15.09
C ARG A 160 18.67 32.06 -14.33
N LEU A 161 18.51 30.96 -15.06
CA LEU A 161 18.50 29.61 -14.51
C LEU A 161 19.83 28.95 -14.86
N MET A 162 20.58 28.58 -13.83
CA MET A 162 21.83 27.84 -13.98
C MET A 162 21.76 26.54 -13.18
N VAL A 163 21.87 25.41 -13.88
CA VAL A 163 21.91 24.08 -13.27
C VAL A 163 23.34 23.58 -13.25
N LYS A 164 23.84 23.23 -12.07
CA LYS A 164 25.17 22.65 -11.89
C LYS A 164 25.09 21.26 -11.28
N CYS A 165 25.94 20.36 -11.75
CA CYS A 165 26.23 19.09 -11.10
C CYS A 165 27.69 19.08 -10.67
N ASN A 166 27.95 18.96 -9.36
CA ASN A 166 29.30 18.96 -8.78
C ASN A 166 30.21 20.10 -9.31
N GLY A 167 29.64 21.30 -9.41
CA GLY A 167 30.34 22.50 -9.90
C GLY A 167 30.34 22.67 -11.42
N ARG A 168 30.08 21.61 -12.21
CA ARG A 168 29.99 21.68 -13.67
C ARG A 168 28.63 22.22 -14.11
N VAL A 169 28.60 23.24 -14.95
CA VAL A 169 27.37 23.76 -15.56
C VAL A 169 26.82 22.73 -16.54
N LEU A 170 25.55 22.36 -16.37
CA LEU A 170 24.81 21.48 -17.27
C LEU A 170 23.80 22.24 -18.14
N PHE A 171 23.25 23.33 -17.61
CA PHE A 171 22.28 24.17 -18.29
C PHE A 171 22.42 25.61 -17.79
N GLU A 172 22.30 26.56 -18.72
CA GLU A 172 22.29 27.98 -18.42
C GLU A 172 21.42 28.72 -19.43
N ARG A 173 20.44 29.49 -18.95
CA ARG A 173 19.59 30.37 -19.76
C ARG A 173 19.12 31.57 -18.96
#